data_AF-Q0RN98-F1
#
_entry.id   AF-Q0RN98-F1
#
_cell.length_a   1.000
_cell.length_b   1.000
_cell.length_c   1.000
_cell.angle_alpha   90.00
_cell.angle_beta   90.00
_cell.angle_gamma   90.00
#
_symmetry.space_group_name_H-M   'P 1'
#
loop_
_entity.id
_entity.type
_entity.pdbx_description
1 polymer ?
#
loop_
_entity_poly.entity_id
_entity_poly.type
_entity_poly.pdbx_seq_one_letter_code
_entity_poly.pdbx_strand_id
1 'polypeptide(L)'
;MTGEVRSFLPPAAGFVVTAVDELARTWSWRVTLGPLHLTLDHGVEPCLDGGTSTWLRLRGPLPVLLAYAPLARAALRRLVHADQARRT
;
A
#
# COMPACT_ATOMS: atom_id res chain seq x y z
N MET A 1 -13.84 -1.68 6.70
CA MET A 1 -14.40 -0.43 6.12
C MET A 1 -14.33 -0.55 4.60
N THR A 2 -15.40 -0.24 3.88
CA THR A 2 -15.47 -0.36 2.41
C THR A 2 -15.54 1.03 1.76
N GLY A 3 -14.91 1.24 0.61
CA GLY A 3 -14.95 2.50 -0.13
C GLY A 3 -14.76 2.29 -1.63
N GLU A 4 -15.04 3.33 -2.43
CA GLU A 4 -14.85 3.29 -3.88
C GLU A 4 -13.86 4.39 -4.29
N VAL A 5 -12.84 4.04 -5.08
CA VAL A 5 -11.97 5.02 -5.72
C VAL A 5 -12.51 5.29 -7.12
N ARG A 6 -13.08 6.48 -7.29
CA ARG A 6 -13.45 6.99 -8.61
C ARG A 6 -12.21 7.58 -9.29
N SER A 7 -11.67 6.87 -10.26
CA SER A 7 -10.69 7.41 -11.20
C SER A 7 -11.39 8.14 -12.35
N PHE A 8 -10.70 9.13 -12.93
CA PHE A 8 -11.20 9.89 -14.08
C PHE A 8 -11.39 9.02 -15.34
N LEU A 9 -10.74 7.86 -15.40
CA LEU A 9 -10.87 6.87 -16.46
C LEU A 9 -11.48 5.57 -15.91
N PRO A 10 -12.48 4.97 -16.59
CA PRO A 10 -12.95 3.62 -16.28
C PRO A 10 -11.84 2.58 -16.54
N PRO A 11 -11.83 1.46 -15.78
CA PRO A 11 -12.78 1.11 -14.74
C PRO A 11 -12.48 1.81 -13.40
N ALA A 12 -13.53 2.11 -12.61
CA ALA A 12 -13.36 2.53 -11.23
C ALA A 12 -12.76 1.39 -10.40
N ALA A 13 -11.86 1.72 -9.46
CA ALA A 13 -11.27 0.75 -8.56
C ALA A 13 -12.06 0.74 -7.24
N GLY A 14 -12.73 -0.37 -6.94
CA GLY A 14 -13.31 -0.60 -5.62
C GLY A 14 -12.22 -0.94 -4.61
N PHE A 15 -12.37 -0.53 -3.35
CA PHE A 15 -11.45 -0.97 -2.29
C PHE A 15 -12.17 -1.31 -0.98
N VAL A 16 -11.61 -2.26 -0.24
CA VAL A 16 -12.11 -2.65 1.07
C VAL A 16 -10.94 -2.78 2.02
N VAL A 17 -10.93 -1.98 3.08
CA VAL A 17 -10.03 -2.18 4.22
C VAL A 17 -10.54 -3.37 5.02
N THR A 18 -9.74 -4.44 5.01
CA THR A 18 -10.07 -5.73 5.63
C THR A 18 -9.53 -5.85 7.04
N ALA A 19 -8.41 -5.20 7.34
CA ALA A 19 -7.84 -5.18 8.69
C ALA A 19 -7.09 -3.86 8.92
N VAL A 20 -7.16 -3.38 10.16
CA VAL A 20 -6.38 -2.25 10.66
C VAL A 20 -5.92 -2.62 12.06
N ASP A 21 -4.61 -2.52 12.31
CA ASP A 21 -4.03 -2.59 13.64
C ASP A 21 -3.18 -1.33 13.84
N GLU A 22 -3.72 -0.40 14.61
CA GLU A 22 -3.08 0.89 14.89
C GLU A 22 -1.84 0.74 15.79
N LEU A 23 -1.82 -0.24 16.69
CA LEU A 23 -0.69 -0.49 17.58
C LEU A 23 0.48 -1.08 16.80
N ALA A 24 0.20 -2.06 15.94
CA ALA A 24 1.19 -2.64 15.04
C ALA A 24 1.53 -1.72 13.85
N ARG A 25 0.74 -0.67 13.61
CA ARG A 25 0.81 0.20 12.41
C ARG A 25 0.78 -0.64 11.14
N THR A 26 -0.24 -1.50 11.05
CA THR A 26 -0.45 -2.35 9.88
C THR A 26 -1.86 -2.21 9.33
N TRP A 27 -1.96 -2.32 8.01
CA TRP A 27 -3.21 -2.19 7.28
C TRP A 27 -3.26 -3.25 6.18
N SER A 28 -4.42 -3.85 6.02
CA SER A 28 -4.71 -4.75 4.91
C SER A 28 -5.93 -4.26 4.16
N TRP A 29 -5.85 -4.27 2.84
CA TRP A 29 -6.97 -3.95 2.00
C TRP A 29 -6.99 -4.76 0.71
N ARG A 30 -8.18 -4.85 0.13
CA ARG A 30 -8.43 -5.47 -1.17
C ARG A 30 -8.84 -4.39 -2.15
N VAL A 31 -8.30 -4.45 -3.37
CA VAL A 31 -8.68 -3.61 -4.50
C VAL A 31 -9.29 -4.48 -5.59
N THR A 32 -10.36 -3.99 -6.21
CA THR A 32 -11.05 -4.65 -7.31
C THR A 32 -11.13 -3.70 -8.51
N LEU A 33 -10.64 -4.14 -9.66
CA LEU A 33 -10.66 -3.38 -10.91
C LEU A 33 -11.19 -4.28 -12.02
N GLY A 34 -12.50 -4.21 -12.29
CA GLY A 34 -13.17 -5.18 -13.16
C GLY A 34 -12.95 -6.62 -12.65
N PRO A 35 -12.42 -7.55 -13.46
CA PRO A 35 -12.14 -8.93 -13.05
C PRO A 35 -10.85 -9.07 -12.21
N LEU A 36 -10.06 -8.01 -12.06
CA LEU A 36 -8.80 -8.04 -11.34
C LEU A 36 -9.02 -7.83 -9.85
N HIS A 37 -8.41 -8.69 -9.04
CA HIS A 37 -8.39 -8.56 -7.59
C HIS A 37 -6.94 -8.48 -7.10
N LEU A 38 -6.66 -7.49 -6.26
CA LEU A 38 -5.37 -7.32 -5.63
C LEU A 38 -5.57 -7.22 -4.12
N THR A 39 -4.80 -7.97 -3.35
CA THR A 39 -4.75 -7.83 -1.89
C THR A 39 -3.41 -7.25 -1.51
N LEU A 40 -3.44 -6.26 -0.63
CA LEU A 40 -2.27 -5.54 -0.16
C LEU A 40 -2.25 -5.64 1.36
N ASP A 41 -1.12 -6.10 1.90
CA ASP A 41 -0.80 -5.97 3.32
C ASP A 41 0.39 -5.01 3.42
N HIS A 42 0.28 -4.04 4.33
CA HIS A 42 1.27 -3.01 4.52
C HIS A 42 1.52 -2.78 6.00
N GLY A 43 2.75 -2.43 6.34
CA GLY A 43 3.11 -2.04 7.68
C GLY A 43 4.27 -1.06 7.71
N VAL A 44 4.39 -0.41 8.86
CA VAL A 44 5.42 0.56 9.17
C VAL A 44 6.07 0.19 10.49
N GLU A 45 7.38 -0.04 10.44
CA GLU A 45 8.16 -0.53 11.57
C GLU A 45 9.20 0.51 12.01
N PRO A 46 9.45 0.68 13.31
CA PRO A 46 10.52 1.54 13.78
C PRO A 46 11.87 0.85 13.52
N CYS A 47 12.86 1.61 13.08
CA CYS A 47 14.23 1.14 13.00
C CYS A 47 15.00 1.46 14.29
N LEU A 48 15.99 0.63 14.61
CA LEU A 48 16.83 0.80 15.82
C LEU A 48 17.62 2.12 15.82
N ASP A 49 17.86 2.71 14.65
CA ASP A 49 18.56 3.98 14.45
C ASP A 49 17.64 5.22 14.59
N GLY A 50 16.40 5.03 15.05
CA GLY A 50 15.41 6.10 15.17
C GLY A 50 14.69 6.45 13.87
N GLY A 51 14.97 5.73 12.78
CA GLY A 51 14.27 5.82 11.52
C GLY A 51 12.99 5.00 11.46
N THR A 52 12.39 4.97 10.27
CA THR A 52 11.20 4.19 9.98
C THR A 52 11.44 3.33 8.74
N SER A 53 11.08 2.06 8.80
CA SER A 53 11.02 1.17 7.63
C SER A 53 9.59 0.85 7.27
N THR A 54 9.38 0.41 6.03
CA THR A 54 8.07 0.03 5.56
C THR A 54 8.15 -1.18 4.65
N TRP A 55 7.11 -1.99 4.68
CA TRP A 55 6.98 -3.17 3.84
C TRP A 55 5.61 -3.20 3.17
N LEU A 56 5.55 -3.93 2.06
CA LEU A 56 4.33 -4.15 1.30
C LEU A 56 4.33 -5.56 0.73
N ARG A 57 3.25 -6.30 0.97
CA ARG A 57 3.00 -7.61 0.39
C ARG A 57 1.82 -7.49 -0.56
N LEU A 58 2.03 -7.89 -1.81
CA LEU A 58 1.01 -7.87 -2.85
C LEU A 58 0.64 -9.31 -3.21
N ARG A 59 -0.67 -9.60 -3.29
CA ARG A 59 -1.19 -10.88 -3.78
C ARG A 59 -2.24 -10.62 -4.85
N GLY A 60 -2.08 -11.26 -6.01
CA GLY A 60 -2.99 -11.07 -7.13
C GLY A 60 -2.40 -11.64 -8.43
N PRO A 61 -3.03 -11.34 -9.59
CA PRO A 61 -2.55 -11.78 -10.90
C PRO A 61 -1.12 -11.30 -11.17
N LEU A 62 -0.24 -12.21 -11.58
CA LEU A 62 1.19 -11.92 -11.79
C LEU A 62 1.45 -10.69 -12.68
N PRO A 63 0.74 -10.47 -13.82
CA PRO A 63 0.96 -9.28 -14.64
C PRO A 63 0.69 -7.97 -13.89
N VAL A 64 -0.34 -7.94 -13.03
CA VAL A 64 -0.67 -6.77 -12.20
C VAL A 64 0.41 -6.53 -11.16
N LEU A 65 0.92 -7.59 -10.53
CA LEU A 65 2.02 -7.51 -9.57
C LEU A 65 3.28 -6.93 -10.21
N LEU A 66 3.66 -7.43 -11.38
CA LEU A 66 4.84 -6.96 -12.11
C LEU A 66 4.72 -5.49 -12.54
N ALA A 67 3.52 -5.05 -12.96
CA ALA A 67 3.29 -3.67 -13.34
C ALA A 67 3.29 -2.71 -12.13
N TYR A 68 2.68 -3.12 -11.02
CA TYR A 68 2.44 -2.23 -9.87
C TYR A 68 3.58 -2.21 -8.85
N ALA A 69 4.25 -3.35 -8.61
CA ALA A 69 5.28 -3.45 -7.57
C ALA A 69 6.43 -2.43 -7.71
N PRO A 70 6.97 -2.12 -8.90
CA PRO A 70 8.02 -1.12 -9.06
C PRO A 70 7.55 0.29 -8.66
N LEU A 71 6.34 0.65 -9.07
CA LEU A 71 5.73 1.94 -8.74
C LEU A 71 5.50 2.07 -7.23
N ALA A 72 4.92 1.04 -6.61
CA ALA A 72 4.69 0.99 -5.17
C ALA A 72 6.01 1.10 -4.40
N ARG A 73 7.06 0.39 -4.83
CA ARG A 73 8.39 0.46 -4.22
C ARG A 73 9.00 1.86 -4.32
N ALA A 74 8.83 2.56 -5.45
CA ALA A 74 9.31 3.93 -5.59
C ALA A 74 8.58 4.91 -4.65
N ALA A 75 7.25 4.82 -4.57
CA ALA A 75 6.44 5.63 -3.68
C ALA A 75 6.79 5.41 -2.20
N LEU A 76 6.93 4.14 -1.79
CA LEU A 76 7.27 3.77 -0.41
C LEU A 76 8.66 4.26 -0.01
N ARG A 77 9.67 4.09 -0.87
CA ARG A 77 11.02 4.63 -0.60
C ARG A 77 10.98 6.13 -0.38
N ARG A 78 10.27 6.88 -1.24
CA ARG A 78 10.13 8.32 -1.08
C ARG A 78 9.43 8.68 0.23
N LEU A 79 8.43 7.91 0.65
CA LEU A 79 7.70 8.15 1.90
C LEU A 79 8.61 8.05 3.12
N VAL A 80 9.39 6.97 3.25
CA VAL A 80 10.28 6.80 4.42
C VAL A 80 11.45 7.78 4.41
N HIS A 81 12.00 8.14 3.24
CA HIS A 81 13.06 9.16 3.16
C HIS A 81 12.55 10.58 3.44
N ALA A 82 11.35 10.94 2.95
CA ALA A 82 10.77 12.25 3.20
C ALA A 82 10.32 12.44 4.66
N ASP A 83 9.97 11.36 5.36
CA ASP A 83 9.69 11.42 6.80
C ASP A 83 10.96 11.72 7.60
N GLN A 84 12.08 11.08 7.27
CA GLN A 84 13.37 11.39 7.91
C GLN A 84 13.76 12.86 7.74
N ALA A 85 13.63 13.42 6.54
CA ALA A 85 13.99 14.81 6.24
C ALA A 85 13.11 15.87 6.95
N ARG A 86 11.92 15.49 7.46
CA ARG A 86 11.03 16.41 8.21
C ARG A 86 11.27 16.40 9.71
N ARG A 87 12.05 15.44 10.23
CA ARG A 87 12.36 15.32 11.67
C ARG A 87 13.71 15.94 12.07
N THR A 88 14.54 16.30 11.08
CA THR A 88 15.81 17.03 11.24
C THR A 88 15.59 18.52 11.08
#